data_AF-A0A498GR86-F1
#
_entry.id   AF-A0A498GR86-F1
#
_cell.length_a   1.000
_cell.length_b   1.000
_cell.length_c   1.000
_cell.angle_alpha   90.00
_cell.angle_beta   90.00
_cell.angle_gamma   90.00
#
_symmetry.space_group_name_H-M   'P 1'
#
loop_
_entity.id
_entity.type
_entity.pdbx_description
1 polymer ?
#
loop_
_entity_poly.entity_id
_entity_poly.type
_entity_poly.pdbx_seq_one_letter_code
_entity_poly.pdbx_strand_id
1 'polypeptide(L)'
;MGNEPMRRFDINMDSLIISSPAVIFLCKSTKNWPLELITENIRQFGYRVEDFTSGRIQYLDIIHPNDLEKVSSEIARCLKDGCAELAQEYRILTASGEIRWVEVKLGIRRDENGSVSHYQGVLCDATQRKTAEESMQKTLEKKNELENIIKSSPVFVFLCNPEEYWPVEFVSENIITLGYTPEDFTSGKVRFEDLIHPEDRERIRSEVARFSREGYKDCT
;
A
#
# COMPACT_ATOMS: atom_id res chain seq x y z
N MET A 1 -22.16 53.15 -14.70
CA MET A 1 -21.77 51.73 -14.74
C MET A 1 -20.28 51.67 -14.40
N GLY A 2 -19.96 51.40 -13.14
CA GLY A 2 -18.58 51.32 -12.67
C GLY A 2 -18.01 49.94 -12.94
N ASN A 3 -16.86 49.87 -13.61
CA ASN A 3 -16.05 48.66 -13.68
C ASN A 3 -15.40 48.45 -12.30
N GLU A 4 -15.83 47.43 -11.57
CA GLU A 4 -15.03 46.89 -10.47
C GLU A 4 -13.80 46.17 -11.05
N PRO A 5 -12.57 46.49 -10.61
CA PRO A 5 -11.41 45.70 -11.00
C PRO A 5 -11.48 44.33 -10.31
N MET A 6 -11.28 43.26 -11.09
CA MET A 6 -11.05 41.90 -10.58
C MET A 6 -9.97 41.94 -9.51
N ARG A 7 -10.29 41.50 -8.29
CA ARG A 7 -9.30 41.22 -7.24
C ARG A 7 -8.34 40.15 -7.77
N ARG A 8 -7.12 40.55 -8.09
CA ARG A 8 -6.00 39.62 -8.30
C ARG A 8 -5.80 38.90 -6.97
N PHE A 9 -6.12 37.61 -6.92
CA PHE A 9 -5.73 36.77 -5.79
C PHE A 9 -4.21 36.66 -5.82
N ASP A 10 -3.53 37.50 -5.06
CA ASP A 10 -2.10 37.32 -4.76
C ASP A 10 -2.00 36.10 -3.84
N ILE A 11 -2.00 34.91 -4.45
CA ILE A 11 -1.70 33.67 -3.75
C ILE A 11 -0.23 33.75 -3.34
N ASN A 12 0.03 33.99 -2.05
CA ASN A 12 1.37 33.95 -1.51
C ASN A 12 1.89 32.51 -1.58
N MET A 13 2.85 32.26 -2.49
CA MET A 13 3.45 30.95 -2.72
C MET A 13 4.04 30.37 -1.43
N ASP A 14 4.57 31.22 -0.55
CA ASP A 14 5.13 30.82 0.75
C ASP A 14 4.07 30.20 1.68
N SER A 15 2.82 30.71 1.63
CA SER A 15 1.72 30.21 2.47
C SER A 15 1.15 28.88 1.98
N LEU A 16 1.19 28.60 0.68
CA LEU A 16 0.77 27.31 0.13
C LEU A 16 1.81 26.21 0.40
N ILE A 17 3.09 26.57 0.39
CA ILE A 17 4.17 25.64 0.69
C ILE A 17 4.12 25.21 2.17
N ILE A 18 3.91 26.16 3.09
CA ILE A 18 3.86 25.86 4.53
C ILE A 18 2.65 24.97 4.89
N SER A 19 1.51 25.16 4.22
CA SER A 19 0.28 24.39 4.48
C SER A 19 0.26 23.01 3.83
N SER A 20 1.16 22.75 2.87
CA SER A 20 1.35 21.44 2.26
C SER A 20 2.29 20.58 3.12
N PRO A 21 2.00 19.30 3.38
CA PRO A 21 2.96 18.40 4.04
C PRO A 21 4.21 18.12 3.18
N ALA A 22 4.27 18.65 1.95
CA ALA A 22 5.40 18.48 1.05
C ALA A 22 6.66 19.21 1.55
N VAL A 23 7.79 18.51 1.52
CA VAL A 23 9.11 19.10 1.74
C VAL A 23 9.70 19.46 0.39
N ILE A 24 9.99 20.75 0.18
CA ILE A 24 10.65 21.22 -1.05
C ILE A 24 12.13 21.38 -0.72
N PHE A 25 12.99 20.93 -1.64
CA PHE A 25 14.43 21.06 -1.49
C PHE A 25 15.11 21.48 -2.78
N LEU A 26 16.28 22.12 -2.62
CA LEU A 26 17.21 22.46 -3.70
C LEU A 26 18.60 22.02 -3.26
N CYS A 27 19.26 21.20 -4.08
CA CYS A 27 20.65 20.80 -3.84
C CYS A 27 21.53 21.06 -5.07
N LYS A 28 22.80 21.34 -4.82
CA LYS A 28 23.80 21.45 -5.89
C LYS A 28 24.15 20.09 -6.46
N SER A 29 24.49 20.05 -7.73
CA SER A 29 25.01 18.84 -8.38
C SER A 29 26.46 18.47 -7.98
N THR A 30 27.08 19.23 -7.07
CA THR A 30 28.44 19.00 -6.60
C THR A 30 28.54 17.77 -5.69
N LYS A 31 29.77 17.35 -5.35
CA LYS A 31 30.03 16.21 -4.46
C LYS A 31 29.18 16.31 -3.17
N ASN A 32 28.56 15.18 -2.79
CA ASN A 32 27.66 15.02 -1.63
C ASN A 32 26.30 15.75 -1.70
N TRP A 33 25.99 16.42 -2.82
CA TRP A 33 24.71 17.12 -3.04
C TRP A 33 24.29 18.03 -1.88
N PRO A 34 25.10 19.05 -1.55
CA PRO A 34 24.77 19.94 -0.44
C PRO A 34 23.43 20.62 -0.71
N LEU A 35 22.56 20.57 0.30
CA LEU A 35 21.27 21.25 0.30
C LEU A 35 21.48 22.76 0.47
N GLU A 36 20.98 23.54 -0.48
CA GLU A 36 20.91 25.00 -0.38
C GLU A 36 19.61 25.46 0.28
N LEU A 37 18.53 24.72 0.02
CA LEU A 37 17.21 25.02 0.55
C LEU A 37 16.51 23.73 0.93
N ILE A 38 15.82 23.77 2.06
CA ILE A 38 14.84 22.76 2.46
C ILE A 38 13.72 23.46 3.25
N THR A 39 12.46 23.11 3.01
CA THR A 39 11.34 23.75 3.70
C THR A 39 11.16 23.24 5.13
N GLU A 40 10.52 24.05 5.97
CA GLU A 40 10.27 23.76 7.40
C GLU A 40 9.45 22.49 7.64
N ASN A 41 8.71 22.02 6.64
CA ASN A 41 7.91 20.80 6.68
C ASN A 41 8.77 19.55 6.91
N ILE A 42 10.11 19.63 6.77
CA ILE A 42 11.02 18.54 7.16
C ILE A 42 10.91 18.15 8.65
N ARG A 43 10.38 19.05 9.49
CA ARG A 43 10.08 18.79 10.91
C ARG A 43 9.13 17.61 11.13
N GLN A 44 8.30 17.25 10.16
CA GLN A 44 7.45 16.06 10.26
C GLN A 44 8.26 14.76 10.39
N PHE A 45 9.51 14.76 9.94
CA PHE A 45 10.46 13.65 10.07
C PHE A 45 11.44 13.84 11.25
N GLY A 46 11.20 14.84 12.10
CA GLY A 46 11.99 15.13 13.29
C GLY A 46 13.28 15.92 13.06
N TYR A 47 13.54 16.37 11.83
CA TYR A 47 14.72 17.19 11.51
C TYR A 47 14.39 18.68 11.46
N ARG A 48 15.41 19.52 11.60
CA ARG A 48 15.31 20.96 11.40
C ARG A 48 15.98 21.36 10.09
N VAL A 49 15.58 22.50 9.52
CA VAL A 49 16.22 23.04 8.31
C VAL A 49 17.73 23.23 8.53
N GLU A 50 18.12 23.71 9.72
CA GLU A 50 19.51 23.96 10.07
C GLU A 50 20.37 22.70 10.11
N ASP A 51 19.79 21.52 10.36
CA ASP A 51 20.54 20.27 10.35
C ASP A 51 21.13 19.97 8.96
N PHE A 52 20.43 20.39 7.90
CA PHE A 52 20.88 20.21 6.52
C PHE A 52 21.68 21.39 5.98
N THR A 53 21.21 22.62 6.21
CA THR A 53 21.88 23.82 5.67
C THR A 53 23.23 24.11 6.33
N SER A 54 23.43 23.67 7.58
CA SER A 54 24.75 23.72 8.24
C SER A 54 25.73 22.63 7.76
N GLY A 55 25.23 21.65 6.99
CA GLY A 55 26.00 20.47 6.58
C GLY A 55 26.19 19.44 7.68
N ARG A 56 25.57 19.60 8.85
CA ARG A 56 25.61 18.63 9.97
C ARG A 56 25.10 17.26 9.54
N ILE A 57 24.05 17.23 8.73
CA ILE A 57 23.44 16.03 8.16
C ILE A 57 23.43 16.20 6.64
N GLN A 58 23.95 15.22 5.91
CA GLN A 58 23.76 15.17 4.46
C GLN A 58 22.44 14.47 4.17
N TYR A 59 21.73 14.89 3.11
CA TYR A 59 20.46 14.28 2.74
C TYR A 59 20.59 12.78 2.44
N LEU A 60 21.73 12.37 1.85
CA LEU A 60 22.02 10.96 1.59
C LEU A 60 22.09 10.12 2.87
N ASP A 61 22.48 10.71 4.01
CA ASP A 61 22.62 9.99 5.29
C ASP A 61 21.28 9.58 5.88
N ILE A 62 20.19 10.27 5.50
CA ILE A 62 18.84 9.94 5.96
C ILE A 62 18.12 8.95 5.04
N ILE A 63 18.67 8.65 3.86
CA ILE A 63 18.11 7.60 3.00
C ILE A 63 18.40 6.24 3.63
N HIS A 64 17.42 5.35 3.63
CA HIS A 64 17.59 4.01 4.16
C HIS A 64 18.74 3.29 3.41
N PRO A 65 19.70 2.65 4.11
CA PRO A 65 20.90 2.10 3.49
C PRO A 65 20.64 1.17 2.30
N ASN A 66 19.60 0.33 2.40
CA ASN A 66 19.22 -0.61 1.35
C ASN A 66 18.66 0.06 0.08
N ASP A 67 18.31 1.35 0.14
CA ASP A 67 17.70 2.08 -0.98
C ASP A 67 18.71 3.02 -1.66
N LEU A 68 19.88 3.29 -1.06
CA LEU A 68 20.91 4.19 -1.57
C LEU A 68 21.39 3.83 -2.99
N GLU A 69 21.69 2.55 -3.22
CA GLU A 69 22.18 2.06 -4.51
C GLU A 69 21.10 2.21 -5.60
N LYS A 70 19.84 1.91 -5.26
CA LYS A 70 18.70 2.07 -6.17
C LYS A 70 18.52 3.54 -6.54
N VAL A 71 18.48 4.43 -5.55
CA VAL A 71 18.25 5.87 -5.75
C VAL A 71 19.35 6.47 -6.63
N SER A 72 20.62 6.20 -6.31
CA SER A 72 21.76 6.69 -7.08
C SER A 72 21.80 6.15 -8.51
N SER A 73 21.48 4.88 -8.72
CA SER A 73 21.42 4.26 -10.05
C SER A 73 20.31 4.83 -10.93
N GLU A 74 19.13 5.09 -10.36
CA GLU A 74 18.02 5.70 -11.08
C GLU A 74 18.34 7.13 -11.51
N ILE A 75 18.99 7.92 -10.64
CA ILE A 75 19.48 9.26 -10.98
C ILE A 75 20.55 9.18 -12.08
N ALA A 76 21.54 8.29 -11.96
CA ALA A 76 22.59 8.13 -12.96
C ALA A 76 22.03 7.74 -14.35
N ARG A 77 21.05 6.83 -14.39
CA ARG A 77 20.34 6.47 -15.62
C ARG A 77 19.59 7.66 -16.21
N CYS A 78 18.82 8.36 -15.39
CA CYS A 78 18.08 9.57 -15.76
C CYS A 78 18.99 10.64 -16.38
N LEU A 79 20.18 10.85 -15.79
CA LEU A 79 21.18 11.77 -16.31
C LEU A 79 21.76 11.34 -17.67
N LYS A 80 22.02 10.04 -17.83
CA LYS A 80 22.53 9.46 -19.08
C LYS A 80 21.51 9.58 -20.22
N ASP A 81 20.24 9.38 -19.90
CA ASP A 81 19.14 9.43 -20.86
C ASP A 81 18.67 10.87 -21.16
N GLY A 82 19.28 11.87 -20.49
CA GLY A 82 18.99 13.28 -20.72
C GLY A 82 17.63 13.74 -20.18
N CYS A 83 17.05 13.00 -19.24
CA CYS A 83 15.74 13.35 -18.70
C CYS A 83 15.79 14.67 -17.90
N ALA A 84 14.66 15.38 -17.89
CA ALA A 84 14.50 16.62 -17.12
C ALA A 84 13.92 16.37 -15.72
N GLU A 85 13.21 15.25 -15.53
CA GLU A 85 12.50 14.92 -14.29
C GLU A 85 12.57 13.42 -14.00
N LEU A 86 12.51 13.07 -12.70
CA LEU A 86 12.50 11.71 -12.19
C LEU A 86 11.55 11.63 -10.99
N ALA A 87 10.74 10.58 -10.91
CA ALA A 87 9.99 10.23 -9.71
C ALA A 87 10.59 8.98 -9.08
N GLN A 88 10.76 9.00 -7.75
CA GLN A 88 11.33 7.90 -6.98
C GLN A 88 10.50 7.64 -5.73
N GLU A 89 10.43 6.39 -5.33
CA GLU A 89 9.89 5.99 -4.03
C GLU A 89 10.96 5.19 -3.29
N TYR A 90 11.27 5.62 -2.07
CA TYR A 90 12.27 5.00 -1.22
C TYR A 90 12.01 5.31 0.25
N ARG A 91 12.74 4.62 1.12
CA ARG A 91 12.65 4.80 2.57
C ARG A 91 13.68 5.81 3.06
N ILE A 92 13.28 6.58 4.06
CA ILE A 92 14.18 7.41 4.86
C ILE A 92 14.11 7.02 6.34
N LEU A 93 15.14 7.41 7.08
CA LEU A 93 15.20 7.34 8.53
C LEU A 93 14.85 8.71 9.11
N THR A 94 13.88 8.76 10.01
CA THR A 94 13.57 9.96 10.79
C THR A 94 14.67 10.23 11.82
N ALA A 95 14.65 11.41 12.45
CA ALA A 95 15.59 11.74 13.53
C ALA A 95 15.51 10.78 14.73
N SER A 96 14.37 10.09 14.91
CA SER A 96 14.18 9.05 15.93
C SER A 96 14.57 7.64 15.47
N GLY A 97 14.99 7.47 14.21
CA GLY A 97 15.33 6.18 13.61
C GLY A 97 14.12 5.39 13.07
N GLU A 98 12.94 6.00 12.99
CA GLU A 98 11.76 5.37 12.38
C GLU A 98 11.95 5.32 10.85
N ILE A 99 11.50 4.23 10.22
CA ILE A 99 11.49 4.09 8.77
C ILE A 99 10.22 4.75 8.22
N ARG A 100 10.37 5.70 7.30
CA ARG A 100 9.27 6.32 6.56
C ARG A 100 9.44 6.12 5.08
N TRP A 101 8.35 5.83 4.38
CA TRP A 101 8.34 5.84 2.92
C TRP A 101 8.13 7.26 2.42
N VAL A 102 8.90 7.65 1.42
CA VAL A 102 8.75 8.94 0.74
C VAL A 102 8.62 8.75 -0.75
N GLU A 103 7.79 9.59 -1.34
CA GLU A 103 7.73 9.81 -2.77
C GLU A 103 8.47 11.11 -3.07
N VAL A 104 9.42 11.06 -4.00
CA VAL A 104 10.24 12.20 -4.38
C VAL A 104 10.12 12.45 -5.87
N LYS A 105 9.72 13.67 -6.23
CA LYS A 105 9.75 14.18 -7.61
C LYS A 105 10.93 15.13 -7.73
N LEU A 106 11.88 14.77 -8.57
CA LEU A 106 13.15 15.46 -8.76
C LEU A 106 13.22 16.07 -10.16
N GLY A 107 13.37 17.38 -10.25
CA GLY A 107 13.72 18.11 -11.46
C GLY A 107 15.24 18.34 -11.55
N ILE A 108 15.78 18.18 -12.76
CA ILE A 108 17.20 18.34 -13.07
C ILE A 108 17.40 19.67 -13.78
N ARG A 109 18.06 20.62 -13.13
CA ARG A 109 18.35 21.93 -13.71
C ARG A 109 19.73 21.92 -14.36
N ARG A 110 19.78 22.22 -15.65
CA ARG A 110 21.02 22.36 -16.42
C ARG A 110 21.39 23.83 -16.61
N ASP A 111 22.69 24.09 -16.68
CA ASP A 111 23.23 25.40 -17.05
C ASP A 111 23.23 25.59 -18.58
N GLU A 112 23.69 26.76 -19.03
CA GLU A 112 23.80 27.12 -20.45
C GLU A 112 24.74 26.18 -21.24
N ASN A 113 25.66 25.50 -20.55
CA ASN A 113 26.58 24.53 -21.13
C ASN A 113 25.99 23.10 -21.17
N GLY A 114 24.73 22.92 -20.74
CA GLY A 114 24.06 21.63 -20.67
C GLY A 114 24.49 20.76 -19.47
N SER A 115 25.37 21.26 -18.61
CA SER A 115 25.83 20.57 -17.41
C SER A 115 24.79 20.68 -16.30
N VAL A 116 24.65 19.63 -15.49
CA VAL A 116 23.71 19.66 -14.36
C VAL A 116 24.24 20.64 -13.32
N SER A 117 23.44 21.65 -12.99
CA SER A 117 23.77 22.64 -11.97
C SER A 117 23.14 22.32 -10.61
N HIS A 118 21.87 21.91 -10.63
CA HIS A 118 21.09 21.68 -9.41
C HIS A 118 20.09 20.54 -9.61
N TYR A 119 19.70 19.93 -8.50
CA TYR A 119 18.48 19.15 -8.41
C TYR A 119 17.51 19.87 -7.49
N GLN A 120 16.27 19.99 -7.93
CA GLN A 120 15.19 20.56 -7.14
C GLN A 120 14.10 19.53 -7.01
N GLY A 121 13.50 19.38 -5.85
CA GLY A 121 12.51 18.33 -5.69
C GLY A 121 11.50 18.58 -4.61
N VAL A 122 10.46 17.77 -4.68
CA VAL A 122 9.39 17.71 -3.71
C VAL A 122 9.38 16.30 -3.14
N LEU A 123 9.46 16.22 -1.82
CA LEU A 123 9.36 15.00 -1.03
C LEU A 123 8.04 15.00 -0.27
N CYS A 124 7.30 13.89 -0.37
CA CYS A 124 6.04 13.69 0.33
C CYS A 124 6.10 12.39 1.14
N ASP A 125 5.55 12.39 2.36
CA ASP A 125 5.36 11.16 3.14
C ASP A 125 4.34 10.26 2.42
N ALA A 126 4.79 9.07 2.02
CA ALA A 126 3.98 8.03 1.38
C ALA A 126 3.73 6.83 2.30
N THR A 127 4.13 6.91 3.58
CA THR A 127 4.11 5.79 4.54
C THR A 127 2.73 5.18 4.70
N GLN A 128 1.68 6.00 4.84
CA GLN A 128 0.32 5.48 4.96
C GLN A 128 -0.12 4.71 3.72
N ARG A 129 0.17 5.27 2.52
CA ARG A 129 -0.14 4.62 1.24
C ARG A 129 0.62 3.30 1.10
N LYS A 130 1.94 3.29 1.33
CA LYS A 130 2.77 2.08 1.23
C LYS A 130 2.37 1.02 2.25
N THR A 131 2.06 1.40 3.48
CA THR A 131 1.62 0.46 4.52
C THR A 131 0.28 -0.19 4.14
N ALA A 132 -0.65 0.60 3.59
CA ALA A 132 -1.92 0.07 3.10
C ALA A 132 -1.71 -0.88 1.90
N GLU A 133 -0.90 -0.49 0.91
CA GLU A 133 -0.55 -1.33 -0.25
C GLU A 133 0.07 -2.66 0.20
N GLU A 134 1.05 -2.63 1.11
CA GLU A 134 1.70 -3.84 1.65
C GLU A 134 0.74 -4.73 2.43
N SER A 135 -0.16 -4.13 3.22
CA SER A 135 -1.17 -4.90 3.96
C SER A 135 -2.18 -5.56 3.02
N MET A 136 -2.62 -4.86 1.97
CA MET A 136 -3.52 -5.41 0.96
C MET A 136 -2.85 -6.55 0.21
N GLN A 137 -1.59 -6.37 -0.20
CA GLN A 137 -0.81 -7.39 -0.89
C GLN A 137 -0.64 -8.65 -0.04
N LYS A 138 -0.26 -8.51 1.24
CA LYS A 138 -0.15 -9.65 2.17
C LYS A 138 -1.47 -10.38 2.37
N THR A 139 -2.57 -9.64 2.43
CA THR A 139 -3.92 -10.23 2.57
C THR A 139 -4.28 -11.04 1.33
N LEU A 140 -4.00 -10.51 0.14
CA LEU A 140 -4.25 -11.20 -1.12
C LEU A 140 -3.37 -12.44 -1.27
N GLU A 141 -2.08 -12.34 -0.94
CA GLU A 141 -1.16 -13.49 -0.94
C GLU A 141 -1.65 -14.59 0.00
N LYS A 142 -2.08 -14.22 1.21
CA LYS A 142 -2.58 -15.19 2.18
C LYS A 142 -3.88 -15.85 1.71
N LYS A 143 -4.78 -15.07 1.11
CA LYS A 143 -6.02 -15.59 0.52
C LYS A 143 -5.70 -16.60 -0.59
N ASN A 144 -4.81 -16.26 -1.52
CA ASN A 144 -4.42 -17.14 -2.62
C ASN A 144 -3.76 -18.43 -2.11
N GLU A 145 -2.93 -18.34 -1.06
CA GLU A 145 -2.34 -19.52 -0.41
C GLU A 145 -3.44 -20.45 0.15
N LEU A 146 -4.42 -19.91 0.89
CA LEU A 146 -5.53 -20.69 1.43
C LEU A 146 -6.40 -21.31 0.34
N GLU A 147 -6.72 -20.57 -0.73
CA GLU A 147 -7.46 -21.10 -1.87
C GLU A 147 -6.72 -22.25 -2.56
N ASN A 148 -5.40 -22.14 -2.74
CA ASN A 148 -4.58 -23.20 -3.32
C ASN A 148 -4.54 -24.46 -2.45
N ILE A 149 -4.44 -24.29 -1.12
CA ILE A 149 -4.49 -25.41 -0.17
C ILE A 149 -5.84 -26.13 -0.27
N ILE A 150 -6.96 -25.40 -0.28
CA ILE A 150 -8.30 -26.00 -0.40
C ILE A 150 -8.44 -26.71 -1.76
N LYS A 151 -8.02 -26.07 -2.85
CA LYS A 151 -8.13 -26.63 -4.21
C LYS A 151 -7.40 -27.96 -4.40
N SER A 152 -6.25 -28.12 -3.74
CA SER A 152 -5.43 -29.34 -3.83
C SER A 152 -5.75 -30.38 -2.75
N SER A 153 -6.61 -30.03 -1.79
CA SER A 153 -7.01 -30.90 -0.68
C SER A 153 -8.27 -31.70 -1.02
N PRO A 154 -8.43 -32.92 -0.46
CA PRO A 154 -9.70 -33.66 -0.49
C PRO A 154 -10.77 -33.08 0.45
N VAL A 155 -10.51 -31.95 1.12
CA VAL A 155 -11.45 -31.29 2.03
C VAL A 155 -12.34 -30.32 1.27
N PHE A 156 -13.66 -30.49 1.40
CA PHE A 156 -14.66 -29.56 0.88
C PHE A 156 -15.15 -28.65 1.99
N VAL A 157 -15.20 -27.34 1.71
CA VAL A 157 -15.69 -26.34 2.66
C VAL A 157 -17.07 -25.91 2.21
N PHE A 158 -18.07 -26.09 3.07
CA PHE A 158 -19.43 -25.61 2.87
C PHE A 158 -19.74 -24.52 3.90
N LEU A 159 -20.33 -23.43 3.45
CA LEU A 159 -20.98 -22.43 4.29
C LEU A 159 -22.48 -22.55 4.03
N CYS A 160 -23.24 -22.90 5.07
CA CYS A 160 -24.68 -23.07 4.97
C CYS A 160 -25.39 -22.12 5.93
N ASN A 161 -26.53 -21.60 5.49
CA ASN A 161 -27.39 -20.77 6.32
C ASN A 161 -28.13 -21.66 7.36
N PRO A 162 -28.37 -21.19 8.60
CA PRO A 162 -29.15 -21.92 9.61
C PRO A 162 -30.66 -22.04 9.31
N GLU A 163 -31.13 -21.64 8.13
CA GLU A 163 -32.50 -21.86 7.66
C GLU A 163 -32.85 -23.34 7.42
N GLU A 164 -34.13 -23.61 7.19
CA GLU A 164 -34.63 -24.96 6.89
C GLU A 164 -33.91 -25.52 5.65
N TYR A 165 -33.47 -26.78 5.73
CA TYR A 165 -32.69 -27.48 4.69
C TYR A 165 -31.28 -26.93 4.41
N TRP A 166 -30.79 -25.99 5.23
CA TRP A 166 -29.43 -25.44 5.17
C TRP A 166 -28.97 -25.03 3.76
N PRO A 167 -29.59 -23.98 3.18
CA PRO A 167 -29.19 -23.52 1.86
C PRO A 167 -27.71 -23.15 1.87
N VAL A 168 -26.98 -23.64 0.86
CA VAL A 168 -25.54 -23.47 0.74
C VAL A 168 -25.26 -22.09 0.16
N GLU A 169 -24.60 -21.23 0.93
CA GLU A 169 -24.17 -19.90 0.51
C GLU A 169 -22.82 -19.95 -0.23
N PHE A 170 -21.97 -20.90 0.16
CA PHE A 170 -20.68 -21.12 -0.47
C PHE A 170 -20.27 -22.59 -0.38
N VAL A 171 -19.66 -23.08 -1.45
CA VAL A 171 -18.94 -24.35 -1.48
C VAL A 171 -17.61 -24.16 -2.19
N SER A 172 -16.54 -24.78 -1.69
CA SER A 172 -15.22 -24.70 -2.28
C SER A 172 -15.16 -25.28 -3.70
N GLU A 173 -14.37 -24.66 -4.57
CA GLU A 173 -14.30 -25.01 -6.00
C GLU A 173 -13.85 -26.46 -6.27
N ASN A 174 -13.09 -27.08 -5.36
CA ASN A 174 -12.66 -28.46 -5.52
C ASN A 174 -13.81 -29.48 -5.54
N ILE A 175 -15.05 -29.08 -5.23
CA ILE A 175 -16.25 -29.94 -5.34
C ILE A 175 -16.46 -30.52 -6.75
N ILE A 176 -15.85 -29.90 -7.77
CA ILE A 176 -15.76 -30.43 -9.15
C ILE A 176 -15.16 -31.82 -9.23
N THR A 177 -14.30 -32.19 -8.27
CA THR A 177 -13.71 -33.53 -8.19
C THR A 177 -14.75 -34.61 -7.86
N LEU A 178 -15.88 -34.24 -7.26
CA LEU A 178 -17.02 -35.12 -7.01
C LEU A 178 -18.06 -35.06 -8.15
N GLY A 179 -17.81 -34.32 -9.23
CA GLY A 179 -18.70 -34.21 -10.37
C GLY A 179 -19.82 -33.15 -10.23
N TYR A 180 -19.74 -32.28 -9.23
CA TYR A 180 -20.66 -31.15 -9.04
C TYR A 180 -19.97 -29.82 -9.30
N THR A 181 -20.73 -28.80 -9.66
CA THR A 181 -20.24 -27.42 -9.72
C THR A 181 -20.64 -26.66 -8.45
N PRO A 182 -19.92 -25.61 -8.03
CA PRO A 182 -20.36 -24.76 -6.93
C PRO A 182 -21.77 -24.19 -7.14
N GLU A 183 -22.12 -23.85 -8.39
CA GLU A 183 -23.43 -23.34 -8.77
C GLU A 183 -24.56 -24.33 -8.52
N ASP A 184 -24.30 -25.64 -8.64
CA ASP A 184 -25.31 -26.66 -8.31
C ASP A 184 -25.81 -26.52 -6.86
N PHE A 185 -24.93 -26.14 -5.94
CA PHE A 185 -25.29 -25.93 -4.53
C PHE A 185 -25.84 -24.54 -4.26
N THR A 186 -25.18 -23.48 -4.75
CA THR A 186 -25.59 -22.10 -4.46
C THR A 186 -26.90 -21.70 -5.14
N SER A 187 -27.27 -22.37 -6.23
CA SER A 187 -28.60 -22.21 -6.86
C SER A 187 -29.71 -22.97 -6.15
N GLY A 188 -29.37 -23.85 -5.20
CA GLY A 188 -30.30 -24.77 -4.56
C GLY A 188 -30.71 -25.98 -5.40
N LYS A 189 -30.10 -26.19 -6.57
CA LYS A 189 -30.35 -27.37 -7.42
C LYS A 189 -29.96 -28.68 -6.74
N VAL A 190 -28.89 -28.67 -5.96
CA VAL A 190 -28.44 -29.75 -5.08
C VAL A 190 -28.42 -29.22 -3.66
N ARG A 191 -29.12 -29.89 -2.75
CA ARG A 191 -29.12 -29.50 -1.34
C ARG A 191 -28.01 -30.26 -0.62
N PHE A 192 -27.43 -29.65 0.42
CA PHE A 192 -26.43 -30.32 1.25
C PHE A 192 -26.96 -31.64 1.84
N GLU A 193 -28.23 -31.67 2.24
CA GLU A 193 -28.91 -32.87 2.75
C GLU A 193 -28.95 -34.03 1.73
N ASP A 194 -28.89 -33.73 0.42
CA ASP A 194 -28.91 -34.76 -0.62
C ASP A 194 -27.59 -35.54 -0.68
N LEU A 195 -26.49 -34.98 -0.15
CA LEU A 195 -25.19 -35.65 -0.01
C LEU A 195 -25.14 -36.57 1.22
N ILE A 196 -26.07 -36.41 2.18
CA ILE A 196 -26.12 -37.20 3.40
C ILE A 196 -26.88 -38.50 3.12
N HIS A 197 -26.31 -39.63 3.56
CA HIS A 197 -26.95 -40.93 3.45
C HIS A 197 -28.36 -40.90 4.09
N PRO A 198 -29.40 -41.47 3.45
CA PRO A 198 -30.78 -41.33 3.92
C PRO A 198 -31.00 -41.73 5.39
N GLU A 199 -30.30 -42.75 5.86
CA GLU A 199 -30.39 -43.23 7.25
C GLU A 199 -29.79 -42.25 8.28
N ASP A 200 -28.88 -41.37 7.84
CA ASP A 200 -28.19 -40.40 8.71
C ASP A 200 -28.88 -39.02 8.76
N ARG A 201 -29.83 -38.73 7.87
CA ARG A 201 -30.41 -37.38 7.74
C ARG A 201 -31.09 -36.88 9.01
N GLU A 202 -31.94 -37.71 9.63
CA GLU A 202 -32.65 -37.34 10.87
C GLU A 202 -31.68 -37.18 12.05
N ARG A 203 -30.63 -38.01 12.11
CA ARG A 203 -29.58 -37.89 13.12
C ARG A 203 -28.84 -36.57 12.97
N ILE A 204 -28.37 -36.25 11.76
CA ILE A 204 -27.65 -34.99 11.49
C ILE A 204 -28.54 -33.77 11.73
N ARG A 205 -29.81 -33.80 11.31
CA ARG A 205 -30.77 -32.72 11.55
C ARG A 205 -30.97 -32.45 13.04
N SER A 206 -31.07 -33.51 13.83
CA SER A 206 -31.18 -33.41 15.29
C SER A 206 -29.91 -32.85 15.93
N GLU A 207 -28.73 -33.28 15.47
CA GLU A 207 -27.43 -32.80 15.95
C GLU A 207 -27.23 -31.30 15.63
N VAL A 208 -27.44 -30.89 14.38
CA VAL A 208 -27.32 -29.49 13.96
C VAL A 208 -28.30 -28.60 14.72
N ALA A 209 -29.57 -29.02 14.87
CA ALA A 209 -30.56 -28.27 15.65
C ALA A 209 -30.21 -28.17 17.14
N ARG A 210 -29.49 -29.14 17.71
CA ARG A 210 -28.94 -29.07 19.07
C ARG A 210 -27.78 -28.07 19.13
N PHE A 211 -26.79 -28.18 18.26
CA PHE A 211 -25.61 -27.30 18.25
C PHE A 211 -25.96 -25.82 17.98
N SER A 212 -26.94 -25.56 17.11
CA SER A 212 -27.42 -24.19 16.85
C SER A 212 -28.11 -23.56 18.06
N ARG A 213 -28.66 -24.36 18.99
CA ARG A 213 -29.32 -23.87 20.22
C ARG A 213 -28.37 -23.74 21.41
N GLU A 214 -27.43 -24.67 21.54
CA GLU A 214 -26.57 -24.79 22.73
C GLU A 214 -25.19 -24.12 22.56
N GLY A 215 -24.83 -23.76 21.33
CA GLY A 215 -23.46 -23.37 20.96
C GLY A 215 -22.53 -24.59 20.93
N TYR A 216 -21.41 -24.49 20.23
CA TYR A 216 -20.41 -25.56 20.19
C TYR A 216 -19.74 -25.67 21.58
N LYS A 217 -19.99 -26.75 22.31
CA LYS A 217 -19.21 -27.13 23.50
C LYS A 217 -18.21 -28.19 23.08
N ASP A 218 -16.93 -27.87 23.18
CA ASP A 218 -15.78 -28.65 22.71
C ASP A 218 -15.93 -30.17 22.92
N CYS A 219 -15.60 -30.92 21.87
CA CYS A 219 -15.19 -32.32 21.99
C CYS A 219 -13.74 -32.35 22.49
N THR A 220 -13.53 -32.50 23.80
CA THR A 220 -12.28 -33.02 24.38
C THR A 220 -12.14 -34.52 24.14
#